data_AF-A0A9E5A076-F1
#
_entry.id   AF-A0A9E5A076-F1
#
_cell.length_a   1.000
_cell.length_b   1.000
_cell.length_c   1.000
_cell.angle_alpha   90.00
_cell.angle_beta   90.00
_cell.angle_gamma   90.00
#
_symmetry.space_group_name_H-M   'P 1'
#
loop_
_entity.id
_entity.type
_entity.pdbx_description
1 polymer ?
#
loop_
_entity_poly.entity_id
_entity_poly.type
_entity_poly.pdbx_seq_one_letter_code
_entity_poly.pdbx_strand_id
1 'polypeptide(L)'
;MQFFTETQELFTLIFAIHFTLIIDRVHRNYNPYDTYNAWKGQLHAIRRLFLSWAVMYILPLLNFAAFLIILGAYDISFDPTPRGTLNIVLVGLSSFFDFGYYRIFESILYLSPKTFYTDKEADEMMAKDRGEFQAHFIPGILYVIASFIMIFIVII
;
A
#
# COMPACT_ATOMS: atom_id res chain seq x y z
N MET A 1 23.96 12.15 16.17
CA MET A 1 22.61 11.98 16.75
C MET A 1 21.89 11.03 15.81
N GLN A 2 21.65 9.79 16.22
CA GLN A 2 20.91 8.84 15.40
C GLN A 2 19.43 9.16 15.59
N PHE A 3 18.75 9.55 14.51
CA PHE A 3 17.34 9.99 14.56
C PHE A 3 16.35 8.83 14.50
N PHE A 4 16.80 7.64 14.09
CA PHE A 4 16.01 6.42 13.97
C PHE A 4 16.73 5.22 14.56
N THR A 5 15.98 4.24 15.07
CA THR A 5 16.51 2.93 15.49
C THR A 5 16.81 2.07 14.25
N GLU A 6 17.66 1.04 14.40
CA GLU A 6 17.95 0.09 13.31
C GLU A 6 16.67 -0.54 12.74
N THR A 7 15.68 -0.79 13.60
CA THR A 7 14.37 -1.30 13.22
C THR A 7 13.58 -0.32 12.36
N GLN A 8 13.57 0.96 12.75
CA GLN A 8 12.91 2.01 11.98
C GLN A 8 13.61 2.24 10.63
N GLU A 9 14.94 2.16 10.60
CA GLU A 9 15.73 2.27 9.37
C GLU A 9 15.41 1.14 8.38
N LEU A 10 15.42 -0.12 8.84
CA LEU A 10 15.07 -1.27 8.01
C LEU A 10 13.64 -1.16 7.48
N PHE A 11 12.67 -0.90 8.37
CA PHE A 11 11.27 -0.74 8.00
C PHE A 11 11.08 0.36 6.95
N THR A 12 11.70 1.53 7.16
CA THR A 12 11.63 2.66 6.24
C THR A 12 12.22 2.33 4.87
N LEU A 13 13.37 1.67 4.84
CA LEU A 13 14.02 1.29 3.58
C LEU A 13 13.14 0.34 2.76
N ILE A 14 12.64 -0.72 3.39
CA ILE A 14 11.81 -1.72 2.71
C ILE A 14 10.48 -1.12 2.26
N PHE A 15 9.85 -0.29 3.11
CA PHE A 15 8.64 0.45 2.73
C PHE A 15 8.90 1.37 1.53
N ALA A 16 9.97 2.17 1.54
CA ALA A 16 10.26 3.10 0.45
C ALA A 16 10.44 2.39 -0.90
N ILE A 17 11.10 1.22 -0.90
CA ILE A 17 11.28 0.40 -2.11
C ILE A 17 9.91 -0.09 -2.62
N HIS A 18 9.11 -0.74 -1.78
CA HIS A 18 7.82 -1.29 -2.19
C HIS A 18 6.83 -0.21 -2.61
N PHE A 19 6.76 0.87 -1.83
CA PHE A 19 5.88 2.00 -2.09
C PHE A 19 6.17 2.60 -3.47
N THR A 20 7.45 2.82 -3.79
CA THR A 20 7.87 3.35 -5.10
C THR A 20 7.50 2.41 -6.25
N LEU A 21 7.74 1.10 -6.08
CA LEU A 21 7.40 0.09 -7.09
C LEU A 21 5.88 0.01 -7.34
N ILE A 22 5.09 0.09 -6.28
CA ILE A 22 3.64 0.11 -6.35
C ILE A 22 3.17 1.37 -7.10
N ILE A 23 3.66 2.55 -6.73
CA ILE A 23 3.29 3.80 -7.38
C ILE A 23 3.63 3.77 -8.89
N ASP A 24 4.81 3.28 -9.27
CA ASP A 24 5.19 3.13 -10.69
C ASP A 24 4.25 2.16 -11.43
N ARG A 25 3.95 1.00 -10.84
CA ARG A 25 3.02 0.02 -11.40
C ARG A 25 1.62 0.61 -11.60
N VAL A 26 1.10 1.34 -10.62
CA VAL A 26 -0.25 1.93 -10.71
C VAL A 26 -0.29 3.00 -11.80
N HIS A 27 0.74 3.85 -11.90
CA HIS A 27 0.84 4.84 -12.97
C HIS A 27 0.78 4.19 -14.37
N ARG A 28 1.52 3.09 -14.58
CA ARG A 28 1.57 2.40 -15.88
C ARG A 28 0.26 1.69 -16.23
N ASN A 29 -0.43 1.14 -15.24
CA ASN A 29 -1.57 0.27 -15.49
C ASN A 29 -2.92 1.01 -15.52
N TYR A 30 -3.09 2.04 -14.69
CA TYR A 30 -4.41 2.59 -14.38
C TYR A 30 -4.56 4.10 -14.61
N ASN A 31 -3.47 4.81 -14.93
CA ASN A 31 -3.40 6.28 -14.96
C ASN A 31 -4.22 6.96 -13.82
N PRO A 32 -3.97 6.57 -12.56
CA PRO A 32 -4.72 7.03 -11.39
C PRO A 32 -4.70 8.56 -11.19
N TYR A 33 -3.61 9.22 -11.60
CA TYR A 33 -3.37 10.64 -11.39
C TYR A 33 -3.54 11.44 -12.68
N ASP A 34 -4.66 11.23 -13.37
CA ASP A 34 -5.05 12.02 -14.53
C ASP A 34 -5.44 13.46 -14.11
N THR A 35 -4.43 14.19 -13.64
CA THR A 35 -4.52 15.54 -13.09
C THR A 35 -4.95 16.52 -14.16
N TYR A 36 -4.62 16.28 -15.43
CA TYR A 36 -5.04 17.12 -16.55
C TYR A 36 -6.56 17.05 -16.77
N ASN A 37 -7.15 15.86 -16.88
CA ASN A 37 -8.59 15.74 -17.05
C ASN A 37 -9.35 16.09 -15.77
N ALA A 38 -8.78 15.80 -14.60
CA ALA A 38 -9.33 16.25 -13.32
C ALA A 38 -9.38 17.79 -13.23
N TRP A 39 -8.31 18.48 -13.65
CA TRP A 39 -8.25 19.93 -13.71
C TRP A 39 -9.30 20.53 -14.67
N LYS A 40 -9.60 19.83 -15.77
CA LYS A 40 -10.68 20.19 -16.70
C LYS A 40 -12.09 19.93 -16.17
N GLY A 41 -12.24 19.44 -14.94
CA GLY A 41 -13.55 19.20 -14.33
C GLY A 41 -14.19 17.86 -14.71
N GLN A 42 -13.45 16.93 -15.32
CA GLN A 42 -14.01 15.63 -15.67
C GLN A 42 -14.25 14.78 -14.41
N LEU A 43 -15.52 14.48 -14.13
CA LEU A 43 -15.94 13.88 -12.87
C LEU A 43 -15.29 12.50 -12.60
N HIS A 44 -15.15 11.66 -13.61
CA HIS A 44 -14.54 10.33 -13.47
C HIS A 44 -13.04 10.45 -13.12
N ALA A 45 -12.31 11.37 -13.76
CA ALA A 45 -10.90 11.64 -13.47
C ALA A 45 -10.71 12.22 -12.06
N ILE A 46 -11.60 13.13 -11.63
CA ILE A 46 -11.60 13.66 -10.26
C ILE A 46 -11.82 12.54 -9.23
N ARG A 47 -12.83 11.69 -9.44
CA ARG A 47 -13.12 10.55 -8.55
C ARG A 47 -11.95 9.58 -8.48
N ARG A 48 -11.35 9.25 -9.62
CA ARG A 48 -10.19 8.38 -9.72
C ARG A 48 -8.99 8.97 -8.99
N LEU A 49 -8.73 10.27 -9.16
CA LEU A 49 -7.66 10.99 -8.48
C LEU A 49 -7.84 10.97 -6.95
N PHE A 50 -9.03 11.32 -6.45
CA PHE A 50 -9.31 11.32 -5.01
C PHE A 50 -9.21 9.92 -4.40
N LEU A 51 -9.77 8.90 -5.07
CA LEU A 51 -9.66 7.52 -4.61
C LEU A 51 -8.21 7.07 -4.55
N SER A 52 -7.43 7.37 -5.59
CA SER A 52 -6.00 7.03 -5.65
C SER A 52 -5.22 7.73 -4.55
N TRP A 53 -5.48 9.02 -4.30
CA TRP A 53 -4.85 9.74 -3.18
C TRP A 53 -5.19 9.12 -1.82
N ALA A 54 -6.47 8.85 -1.58
CA ALA A 54 -6.92 8.28 -0.31
C ALA A 54 -6.30 6.90 -0.06
N VAL A 55 -6.42 5.99 -1.02
CA VAL A 55 -6.05 4.57 -0.84
C VAL A 55 -4.57 4.31 -1.08
N MET A 56 -3.92 5.01 -2.01
CA MET A 56 -2.53 4.74 -2.39
C MET A 56 -1.50 5.66 -1.71
N TYR A 57 -1.92 6.79 -1.13
CA TYR A 57 -1.01 7.70 -0.42
C TYR A 57 -1.41 7.86 1.04
N ILE A 58 -2.60 8.41 1.31
CA ILE A 58 -2.97 8.83 2.67
C ILE A 58 -3.01 7.64 3.62
N LEU A 59 -3.77 6.60 3.29
CA LEU A 59 -3.89 5.43 4.17
C LEU A 59 -2.55 4.70 4.38
N PRO A 60 -1.75 4.40 3.33
CA PRO A 60 -0.44 3.79 3.51
C PRO A 60 0.52 4.65 4.33
N LEU A 61 0.56 5.97 4.12
CA LEU A 61 1.46 6.87 4.86
C LEU A 61 1.05 7.02 6.32
N LEU A 62 -0.26 7.04 6.62
CA LEU A 62 -0.74 7.02 8.00
C LEU A 62 -0.38 5.70 8.70
N ASN A 63 -0.54 4.57 8.01
CA ASN A 63 -0.17 3.27 8.56
C ASN A 63 1.36 3.15 8.74
N PHE A 64 2.13 3.64 7.77
CA PHE A 64 3.58 3.77 7.85
C PHE A 64 3.99 4.57 9.09
N ALA A 65 3.42 5.77 9.28
CA ALA A 65 3.73 6.62 10.42
C ALA A 65 3.38 5.94 11.75
N ALA A 66 2.23 5.24 11.82
CA ALA A 66 1.83 4.50 13.00
C ALA A 66 2.84 3.38 13.33
N PHE A 67 3.22 2.56 12.34
CA PHE A 67 4.22 1.51 12.53
C PHE A 67 5.60 2.09 12.88
N LEU A 68 6.02 3.18 12.25
CA LEU A 68 7.29 3.84 12.55
C LEU A 68 7.34 4.34 14.01
N ILE A 69 6.24 4.91 14.52
CA ILE A 69 6.12 5.32 15.91
C ILE A 69 6.16 4.11 16.84
N ILE A 70 5.41 3.05 16.54
CA ILE A 70 5.40 1.81 17.33
C ILE A 70 6.81 1.23 17.38
N LEU A 71 7.47 1.02 16.25
CA LEU A 71 8.83 0.47 16.19
C LEU A 71 9.87 1.34 16.91
N GLY A 72 9.66 2.65 17.01
CA GLY A 72 10.52 3.55 17.78
C GLY A 72 10.25 3.57 19.28
N ALA A 73 9.06 3.15 19.70
CA ALA A 73 8.66 3.11 21.10
C ALA A 73 9.12 1.84 21.83
N TYR A 74 9.45 0.78 21.09
CA TYR A 74 9.88 -0.51 21.64
C TYR A 74 11.35 -0.77 21.31
N ASP A 75 12.09 -1.29 22.29
CA ASP A 75 13.51 -1.65 22.14
C ASP A 75 13.64 -3.03 21.45
N ILE A 76 13.49 -3.03 20.13
CA ILE A 76 13.55 -4.23 19.29
C ILE A 76 15.01 -4.47 18.87
N SER A 77 15.63 -5.49 19.46
CA SER A 77 17.02 -5.87 19.15
C SER A 77 17.12 -6.73 17.88
N PHE A 78 18.11 -6.40 17.03
CA PHE A 78 18.56 -7.18 15.87
C PHE A 78 19.86 -7.93 16.19
N ASP A 79 19.81 -8.79 17.20
CA ASP A 79 20.96 -9.60 17.60
C ASP A 79 21.07 -10.90 16.76
N PRO A 80 22.25 -11.56 16.71
CA PRO A 80 22.45 -12.81 15.96
C PRO A 80 21.87 -14.02 16.71
N THR A 81 20.70 -13.85 17.34
CA THR A 81 19.92 -14.93 17.94
C THR A 81 18.79 -15.35 16.98
N PRO A 82 18.18 -16.53 17.17
CA PRO A 82 16.99 -16.90 16.42
C PRO A 82 15.86 -15.86 16.55
N ARG A 83 15.74 -15.20 17.71
CA ARG A 83 14.73 -14.15 17.94
C ARG A 83 15.07 -12.87 17.17
N GLY A 84 16.31 -12.38 17.24
CA GLY A 84 16.73 -11.21 16.46
C GLY A 84 16.63 -11.43 14.95
N THR A 85 16.99 -12.63 14.47
CA THR A 85 16.78 -13.02 13.06
C THR A 85 15.31 -13.00 12.66
N LEU A 86 14.42 -13.54 13.50
CA LEU A 86 12.97 -13.49 13.25
C LEU A 86 12.46 -12.05 13.24
N ASN A 87 12.93 -11.19 14.16
CA ASN A 87 12.56 -9.77 14.21
C ASN A 87 12.92 -9.05 12.90
N ILE A 88 14.12 -9.27 12.36
CA ILE A 88 14.54 -8.68 11.07
C ILE A 88 13.55 -9.07 9.96
N VAL A 89 13.22 -10.36 9.86
CA VAL A 89 12.29 -10.87 8.83
C VAL A 89 10.89 -10.29 9.02
N LEU A 90 10.36 -10.30 10.24
CA LEU A 90 9.01 -9.81 10.54
C LEU A 90 8.88 -8.31 10.32
N VAL A 91 9.89 -7.51 10.71
CA VAL A 91 9.92 -6.06 10.46
C VAL A 91 9.97 -5.79 8.97
N GLY A 92 10.83 -6.49 8.23
CA GLY A 92 10.88 -6.39 6.77
C GLY A 92 9.54 -6.72 6.11
N LEU A 93 8.95 -7.87 6.44
CA LEU A 93 7.66 -8.31 5.91
C LEU A 93 6.50 -7.42 6.33
N SER A 94 6.54 -6.84 7.54
CA SER A 94 5.49 -5.94 8.00
C SER A 94 5.35 -4.72 7.09
N SER A 95 6.42 -4.30 6.41
CA SER A 95 6.40 -3.17 5.47
C SER A 95 5.55 -3.42 4.22
N PHE A 96 5.17 -4.67 3.92
CA PHE A 96 4.41 -5.07 2.73
C PHE A 96 2.91 -4.75 2.82
N PHE A 97 2.46 -4.07 3.87
CA PHE A 97 1.06 -3.66 4.02
C PHE A 97 0.58 -2.75 2.88
N ASP A 98 1.51 -2.01 2.26
CA ASP A 98 1.26 -1.13 1.12
C ASP A 98 0.74 -1.89 -0.11
N PHE A 99 1.22 -3.12 -0.31
CA PHE A 99 0.67 -4.05 -1.29
C PHE A 99 -0.79 -4.39 -0.99
N GLY A 100 -1.16 -4.46 0.29
CA GLY A 100 -2.55 -4.62 0.70
C GLY A 100 -3.43 -3.46 0.22
N TYR A 101 -2.99 -2.23 0.44
CA TYR A 101 -3.68 -1.03 -0.04
C TYR A 101 -3.76 -0.95 -1.56
N TYR A 102 -2.71 -1.35 -2.28
CA TYR A 102 -2.73 -1.48 -3.74
C TYR A 102 -3.86 -2.40 -4.22
N ARG A 103 -3.99 -3.60 -3.64
CA ARG A 103 -5.05 -4.52 -4.04
C ARG A 103 -6.45 -4.01 -3.65
N ILE A 104 -6.58 -3.31 -2.53
CA ILE A 104 -7.84 -2.66 -2.16
C ILE A 104 -8.20 -1.60 -3.21
N PHE A 105 -7.24 -0.78 -3.65
CA PHE A 105 -7.46 0.20 -4.71
C PHE A 105 -7.93 -0.45 -6.01
N GLU A 106 -7.22 -1.49 -6.49
CA GLU A 106 -7.62 -2.24 -7.69
C GLU A 106 -9.04 -2.79 -7.56
N SER A 107 -9.38 -3.38 -6.41
CA SER A 107 -10.71 -3.94 -6.19
C SER A 107 -11.81 -2.88 -6.35
N ILE A 108 -11.59 -1.66 -5.84
CA ILE A 108 -12.58 -0.58 -5.93
C ILE A 108 -12.76 -0.13 -7.39
N LEU A 109 -11.68 -0.12 -8.17
CA LEU A 109 -11.75 0.15 -9.61
C LEU A 109 -12.58 -0.91 -10.34
N TYR A 110 -12.40 -2.19 -10.01
CA TYR A 110 -13.19 -3.30 -10.59
C TYR A 110 -14.65 -3.30 -10.15
N LEU A 111 -14.95 -2.81 -8.94
CA LEU A 111 -16.32 -2.75 -8.43
C LEU A 111 -17.21 -1.81 -9.24
N SER A 112 -16.65 -0.69 -9.71
CA SER A 112 -17.41 0.31 -10.45
C SER A 112 -16.56 1.02 -11.51
N PRO A 113 -16.12 0.32 -12.57
CA PRO A 113 -15.17 0.87 -13.55
C PRO A 113 -15.71 2.14 -14.22
N LYS A 114 -16.99 2.16 -14.59
CA LYS A 114 -17.66 3.32 -15.22
C LYS A 114 -17.73 4.57 -14.33
N THR A 115 -17.51 4.42 -13.02
CA THR A 115 -17.43 5.56 -12.10
C THR A 115 -16.08 6.27 -12.20
N PHE A 116 -15.03 5.54 -12.56
CA PHE A 116 -13.63 5.99 -12.54
C PHE A 116 -13.01 6.13 -13.93
N TYR A 117 -13.61 5.51 -14.95
CA TYR A 117 -13.12 5.44 -16.32
C TYR A 117 -14.21 5.83 -17.31
N THR A 118 -13.80 6.33 -18.47
CA THR A 118 -14.66 6.41 -19.66
C THR A 118 -15.03 5.00 -20.16
N ASP A 119 -16.07 4.86 -20.98
CA ASP A 119 -16.49 3.54 -21.48
C ASP A 119 -15.35 2.82 -22.21
N LYS A 120 -14.57 3.53 -23.05
CA LYS A 120 -13.41 2.98 -23.75
C LYS A 120 -12.32 2.51 -22.78
N GLU A 121 -11.97 3.33 -21.80
CA GLU A 121 -10.97 2.97 -20.78
C GLU A 121 -11.43 1.79 -19.91
N ALA A 122 -12.72 1.75 -19.57
CA ALA A 122 -13.32 0.67 -18.80
C ALA A 122 -13.26 -0.65 -19.58
N ASP A 123 -13.58 -0.64 -20.87
CA ASP A 123 -13.49 -1.81 -21.74
C ASP A 123 -12.04 -2.31 -21.88
N GLU A 124 -11.08 -1.40 -22.07
CA GLU A 124 -9.65 -1.74 -22.10
C GLU A 124 -9.15 -2.32 -20.76
N MET A 125 -9.61 -1.78 -19.64
CA MET A 125 -9.27 -2.27 -18.30
C MET A 125 -9.85 -3.68 -18.06
N MET A 126 -11.13 -3.89 -18.35
CA MET A 126 -11.81 -5.18 -18.17
C MET A 126 -11.33 -6.25 -19.15
N ALA A 127 -10.79 -5.86 -20.31
CA ALA A 127 -10.16 -6.78 -21.25
C ALA A 127 -8.78 -7.26 -20.80
N LYS A 128 -8.01 -6.41 -20.08
CA LYS A 128 -6.69 -6.77 -19.54
C LYS A 128 -6.79 -7.72 -18.35
N ASP A 129 -7.79 -7.52 -17.51
CA ASP A 129 -8.00 -8.35 -16.33
C ASP A 129 -9.47 -8.23 -15.91
N ARG A 130 -10.24 -9.34 -15.98
CA ARG A 130 -11.53 -9.42 -15.30
C ARG A 130 -11.28 -9.73 -13.83
N GLY A 131 -10.56 -8.83 -13.16
CA GLY A 131 -10.25 -8.97 -11.75
C GLY A 131 -11.57 -9.05 -10.97
N GLU A 132 -11.82 -10.19 -10.33
CA GLU A 132 -12.95 -10.30 -9.43
C GLU A 132 -12.68 -9.42 -8.21
N PHE A 133 -13.61 -8.54 -7.85
CA PHE A 133 -13.51 -7.65 -6.69
C PHE A 133 -12.95 -8.39 -5.46
N GLN A 134 -13.49 -9.58 -5.17
CA GLN A 134 -13.10 -10.39 -4.01
C GLN A 134 -11.65 -10.88 -4.08
N ALA A 135 -11.16 -11.23 -5.27
CA ALA A 135 -9.80 -11.73 -5.48
C ALA A 135 -8.72 -10.67 -5.25
N HIS A 136 -9.08 -9.39 -5.25
CA HIS A 136 -8.19 -8.29 -4.88
C HIS A 136 -8.49 -7.78 -3.47
N PHE A 137 -9.77 -7.57 -3.13
CA PHE A 137 -10.17 -6.98 -1.86
C PHE A 137 -9.82 -7.86 -0.66
N ILE A 138 -10.17 -9.15 -0.68
CA ILE A 138 -9.95 -10.05 0.45
C ILE A 138 -8.45 -10.20 0.74
N PRO A 139 -7.60 -10.53 -0.25
CA PRO A 139 -6.17 -10.55 -0.01
C PRO A 139 -5.64 -9.19 0.44
N GLY A 140 -6.12 -8.09 -0.14
CA GLY A 140 -5.69 -6.74 0.23
C GLY A 140 -5.87 -6.45 1.73
N ILE A 141 -7.06 -6.73 2.26
CA ILE A 141 -7.35 -6.61 3.70
C ILE A 141 -6.50 -7.57 4.53
N LEU A 142 -6.31 -8.81 4.08
CA LEU A 142 -5.47 -9.79 4.78
C LEU A 142 -4.00 -9.36 4.86
N TYR A 143 -3.44 -8.73 3.82
CA TYR A 143 -2.08 -8.17 3.86
C TYR A 143 -1.94 -7.09 4.94
N VAL A 144 -2.92 -6.18 5.01
CA VAL A 144 -2.91 -5.13 6.05
C VAL A 144 -3.01 -5.77 7.43
N ILE A 145 -3.98 -6.65 7.68
CA ILE A 145 -4.15 -7.31 9.00
C ILE A 145 -2.91 -8.12 9.38
N ALA A 146 -2.34 -8.89 8.44
CA ALA A 146 -1.15 -9.70 8.69
C ALA A 146 0.04 -8.83 9.11
N SER A 147 0.21 -7.64 8.51
CA SER A 147 1.28 -6.72 8.90
C SER A 147 1.15 -6.22 10.35
N PHE A 148 -0.06 -5.90 10.81
CA PHE A 148 -0.33 -5.57 12.21
C PHE A 148 0.00 -6.75 13.15
N ILE A 149 -0.39 -7.97 12.77
CA ILE A 149 -0.06 -9.18 13.54
C ILE A 149 1.46 -9.36 13.63
N MET A 150 2.20 -9.17 12.53
CA MET A 150 3.66 -9.28 12.51
C MET A 150 4.31 -8.25 13.45
N ILE A 151 3.90 -6.98 13.38
CA ILE A 151 4.38 -5.95 14.31
C ILE A 151 4.07 -6.32 15.75
N PHE A 152 2.87 -6.83 16.02
CA PHE A 152 2.47 -7.25 17.35
C PHE A 152 3.32 -8.42 17.89
N ILE A 153 3.68 -9.38 17.03
CA ILE A 153 4.57 -10.48 17.40
C ILE A 153 5.98 -9.96 17.72
N VAL A 154 6.48 -8.96 16.98
CA VAL A 154 7.83 -8.41 17.18
C VAL A 154 7.95 -7.69 18.53
N ILE A 155 6.89 -7.03 19.00
CA ILE A 155 6.91 -6.25 20.25
C ILE A 155 6.64 -7.07 21.53
N ILE A 156 6.27 -8.35 21.39
CA ILE A 156 6.08 -9.30 22.51
C ILE A 156 7.36 -10.11 22.71
#